data_AF-A0A1R0XS80-F1
#
_entry.id   AF-A0A1R0XS80-F1
#
_cell.length_a   1.000
_cell.length_b   1.000
_cell.length_c   1.000
_cell.angle_alpha   90.00
_cell.angle_beta   90.00
_cell.angle_gamma   90.00
#
_symmetry.space_group_name_H-M   'P 1'
#
loop_
_entity.id
_entity.type
_entity.pdbx_description
1 polymer ?
#
loop_
_entity_poly.entity_id
_entity_poly.type
_entity_poly.pdbx_seq_one_letter_code
_entity_poly.pdbx_strand_id
1 'polypeptide(L)'
;MNNAMTKLNIDRSGSTKLNYLAAVAVCMAPIFAPYKFMGPISIANAFLIIISLLIIVSQKKIVIHVPLFFLVIIHAGLSFLAFYTLEYNTGLLSMLRSIIMTFIISLSFMQLIPFYEKKSFFHVLSTISIICGSFLLFQFLNINRGIIPYDGRLFEGLVEGYTWSASVTYRRVNSFFSEPSYFAIYFLPVMALMLMREKKVSAVICWLLLFISTSTLGVLGSSILILGYTLFEKKAKGLVLLTLGLITVVLVLKTMDLSWFMKFNLDKINNLSENSQIRIVGYLEYFKELPIINQLIGVGFFQLSNYFRSYGLFNYSNAFILILINHGILGLMAFFLFLLSLFKKNNMKGRVFLLIFIMISAIDSFIYSSNFYYVLYFAIVFSDSKSMKQIRII
;
A
#
# COMPACT_ATOMS: atom_id res chain seq x y z
N MET A 1 -17.97 -23.88 -6.80
CA MET A 1 -16.68 -23.14 -6.58
C MET A 1 -16.39 -22.93 -5.09
N ASN A 2 -16.15 -24.02 -4.33
CA ASN A 2 -15.93 -24.00 -2.87
C ASN A 2 -14.56 -24.54 -2.41
N ASN A 3 -13.62 -24.89 -3.31
CA ASN A 3 -12.46 -25.73 -2.96
C ASN A 3 -11.07 -25.08 -3.03
N ALA A 4 -10.94 -23.76 -2.90
CA ALA A 4 -9.62 -23.11 -2.72
C ALA A 4 -9.40 -22.54 -1.31
N MET A 5 -10.25 -22.90 -0.35
CA MET A 5 -10.10 -22.57 1.08
C MET A 5 -9.96 -23.85 1.90
N THR A 6 -9.15 -24.79 1.41
CA THR A 6 -8.79 -26.00 2.15
C THR A 6 -7.87 -25.61 3.31
N LYS A 7 -8.53 -25.27 4.41
CA LYS A 7 -8.16 -25.43 5.81
C LYS A 7 -6.65 -25.39 6.08
N LEU A 8 -6.14 -24.20 6.40
CA LEU A 8 -5.37 -24.12 7.64
C LEU A 8 -6.37 -24.56 8.73
N ASN A 9 -6.17 -25.76 9.32
CA ASN A 9 -6.88 -26.22 10.51
C ASN A 9 -6.48 -25.35 11.70
N ILE A 10 -6.80 -24.07 11.62
CA ILE A 10 -7.09 -23.25 12.77
C ILE A 10 -8.46 -23.76 13.16
N ASP A 11 -8.60 -24.27 14.37
CA ASP A 11 -9.91 -24.45 14.96
C ASP A 11 -10.67 -23.15 14.70
N ARG A 12 -11.68 -23.21 13.83
CA ARG A 12 -12.49 -22.03 13.47
C ARG A 12 -13.24 -21.46 14.69
N SER A 13 -13.01 -22.01 15.88
CA SER A 13 -13.30 -21.42 17.18
C SER A 13 -12.38 -20.26 17.57
N GLY A 14 -11.47 -19.82 16.69
CA GLY A 14 -10.90 -18.48 16.77
C GLY A 14 -12.02 -17.46 16.96
N SER A 15 -12.10 -16.88 18.16
CA SER A 15 -13.17 -15.97 18.58
C SER A 15 -13.49 -14.97 17.47
N THR A 16 -14.75 -14.88 17.05
CA THR A 16 -15.23 -13.90 16.06
C THR A 16 -14.64 -12.51 16.30
N LYS A 17 -14.41 -12.15 17.57
CA LYS A 17 -13.77 -10.91 17.99
C LYS A 17 -12.33 -10.74 17.46
N LEU A 18 -11.50 -11.78 17.47
CA LEU A 18 -10.12 -11.72 16.96
C LEU A 18 -10.08 -11.51 15.44
N ASN A 19 -11.00 -12.15 14.69
CA ASN A 19 -11.12 -11.91 13.24
C ASN A 19 -11.50 -10.45 12.95
N TYR A 20 -12.44 -9.88 13.71
CA TYR A 20 -12.80 -8.47 13.60
C TYR A 20 -11.64 -7.55 13.96
N LEU A 21 -10.92 -7.81 15.06
CA LEU A 21 -9.77 -7.00 15.48
C LEU A 21 -8.64 -7.04 14.44
N ALA A 22 -8.32 -8.21 13.90
CA ALA A 22 -7.34 -8.34 12.83
C ALA A 22 -7.77 -7.57 11.57
N ALA A 23 -9.06 -7.65 11.19
CA ALA A 23 -9.59 -6.88 10.08
C ALA A 23 -9.49 -5.37 10.31
N VAL A 24 -9.83 -4.88 11.51
CA VAL A 24 -9.71 -3.46 11.87
C VAL A 24 -8.25 -3.03 11.83
N ALA A 25 -7.33 -3.82 12.38
CA ALA A 25 -5.90 -3.51 12.37
C ALA A 25 -5.36 -3.35 10.95
N VAL A 26 -5.70 -4.26 10.03
CA VAL A 26 -5.28 -4.15 8.62
C VAL A 26 -5.95 -2.96 7.94
N CYS A 27 -7.27 -2.79 8.08
CA CYS A 27 -8.03 -1.79 7.33
C CYS A 27 -7.80 -0.35 7.84
N MET A 28 -7.41 -0.17 9.10
CA MET A 28 -7.09 1.14 9.66
C MET A 28 -5.60 1.49 9.56
N ALA A 29 -4.72 0.53 9.27
CA ALA A 29 -3.27 0.78 9.24
C ALA A 29 -2.89 1.95 8.30
N PRO A 30 -3.38 2.01 7.05
CA PRO A 30 -3.10 3.14 6.14
C PRO A 30 -3.54 4.50 6.68
N ILE A 31 -4.66 4.54 7.41
CA ILE A 31 -5.23 5.78 7.96
C ILE A 31 -4.42 6.21 9.19
N PHE A 32 -4.08 5.27 10.08
CA PHE A 32 -3.40 5.59 11.34
C PHE A 32 -1.87 5.65 11.25
N ALA A 33 -1.28 5.30 10.11
CA ALA A 33 0.17 5.31 9.91
C ALA A 33 0.84 6.68 10.09
N PRO A 34 0.24 7.81 9.66
CA PRO A 34 0.84 9.13 9.84
C PRO A 34 0.86 9.63 11.29
N TYR A 35 0.07 9.04 12.19
CA TYR A 35 -0.05 9.53 13.56
C TYR A 35 0.94 8.79 14.46
N LYS A 36 1.80 9.56 15.13
CA LYS A 36 2.81 9.10 16.08
C LYS A 36 2.15 8.66 17.39
N PHE A 37 2.63 7.56 17.95
CA PHE A 37 2.26 7.07 19.27
C PHE A 37 3.39 7.36 20.27
N MET A 38 4.57 6.77 20.05
CA MET A 38 5.74 6.97 20.90
C MET A 38 7.03 6.76 20.10
N GLY A 39 7.95 7.74 20.13
CA GLY A 39 9.20 7.66 19.38
C GLY A 39 8.96 7.42 17.87
N PRO A 40 9.52 6.35 17.25
CA PRO A 40 9.26 6.02 15.83
C PRO A 40 7.90 5.38 15.57
N ILE A 41 7.22 4.94 16.63
CA ILE A 41 6.10 4.02 16.51
C ILE A 41 4.86 4.85 16.21
N SER A 42 4.21 4.58 15.08
CA SER A 42 2.90 5.13 14.76
C SER A 42 1.78 4.40 15.49
N ILE A 43 0.61 5.01 15.62
CA ILE A 43 -0.60 4.40 16.18
C ILE A 43 -0.93 3.10 15.42
N ALA A 44 -0.81 3.11 14.09
CA ALA A 44 -1.02 1.91 13.28
C ALA A 44 -0.06 0.77 13.67
N ASN A 45 1.23 1.07 13.84
CA ASN A 45 2.23 0.07 14.20
C ASN A 45 2.04 -0.44 15.64
N ALA A 46 1.75 0.45 16.59
CA ALA A 46 1.45 0.07 17.96
C ALA A 46 0.22 -0.85 18.04
N PHE A 47 -0.85 -0.48 17.34
CA PHE A 47 -2.07 -1.28 17.29
C PHE A 47 -1.83 -2.65 16.64
N LEU A 48 -1.08 -2.69 15.52
CA LEU A 48 -0.69 -3.94 14.86
C LEU A 48 0.12 -4.86 15.80
N ILE A 49 1.08 -4.31 16.54
CA ILE A 49 1.90 -5.07 17.50
C ILE A 49 1.00 -5.64 18.60
N ILE A 50 0.15 -4.83 19.22
CA ILE A 50 -0.77 -5.26 20.29
C ILE A 50 -1.68 -6.38 19.81
N ILE A 51 -2.35 -6.21 18.66
CA ILE A 51 -3.23 -7.24 18.11
C ILE A 51 -2.46 -8.52 17.76
N SER A 52 -1.23 -8.40 17.24
CA SER A 52 -0.39 -9.57 16.95
C SER A 52 0.00 -10.34 18.22
N LEU A 53 0.33 -9.65 19.31
CA LEU A 53 0.64 -10.27 20.60
C LEU A 53 -0.58 -10.95 21.19
N LEU A 54 -1.75 -10.31 21.14
CA LEU A 54 -3.02 -10.92 21.58
C LEU A 54 -3.33 -12.20 20.79
N ILE A 55 -3.09 -12.19 19.48
CA ILE A 55 -3.24 -13.38 18.62
C ILE A 55 -2.25 -14.49 19.03
N ILE A 56 -0.98 -14.16 19.21
CA ILE A 56 0.06 -15.14 19.60
C ILE A 56 -0.29 -15.76 20.95
N VAL A 57 -0.65 -14.96 21.95
CA VAL A 57 -1.02 -15.43 23.29
C VAL A 57 -2.28 -16.31 23.23
N SER A 58 -3.29 -15.89 22.47
CA SER A 58 -4.56 -16.63 22.35
C SER A 58 -4.41 -17.96 21.62
N GLN A 59 -3.52 -18.04 20.63
CA GLN A 59 -3.35 -19.24 19.80
C GLN A 59 -2.17 -20.12 20.20
N LYS A 60 -1.24 -19.60 21.01
CA LYS A 60 0.07 -20.21 21.31
C LYS A 60 0.82 -20.64 20.05
N LYS A 61 0.71 -19.86 18.98
CA LYS A 61 1.31 -20.14 17.68
C LYS A 61 1.87 -18.87 17.05
N ILE A 62 3.03 -18.99 16.44
CA ILE A 62 3.64 -17.96 15.58
C ILE A 62 3.48 -18.40 14.15
N VAL A 63 3.00 -17.49 13.32
CA VAL A 63 2.80 -17.71 11.90
C VAL A 63 3.87 -16.97 11.10
N ILE A 64 4.51 -17.66 10.16
CA ILE A 64 5.56 -17.10 9.30
C ILE A 64 5.19 -17.32 7.84
N HIS A 65 5.06 -16.23 7.08
CA HIS A 65 5.00 -16.28 5.62
C HIS A 65 6.43 -16.35 5.07
N VAL A 66 6.88 -17.55 4.70
CA VAL A 66 8.30 -17.84 4.39
C VAL A 66 8.88 -16.90 3.33
N PRO A 67 8.21 -16.62 2.19
CA PRO A 67 8.77 -15.72 1.18
C PRO A 67 8.98 -14.29 1.69
N LEU A 68 8.06 -13.76 2.49
CA LEU A 68 8.18 -12.40 3.04
C LEU A 68 9.27 -12.36 4.12
N PHE A 69 9.34 -13.38 4.98
CA PHE A 69 10.37 -13.48 6.00
C PHE A 69 11.77 -13.54 5.39
N PHE A 70 11.95 -14.33 4.33
CA PHE A 70 13.22 -14.42 3.62
C PHE A 70 13.61 -13.10 2.94
N LEU A 71 12.66 -12.40 2.33
CA LEU A 71 12.89 -11.07 1.76
C LEU A 71 13.41 -10.09 2.83
N VAL A 72 12.74 -10.02 3.98
CA VAL A 72 13.13 -9.12 5.08
C VAL A 72 14.51 -9.48 5.64
N ILE A 73 14.83 -10.77 5.80
CA ILE A 73 16.15 -11.22 6.25
C ILE A 73 17.23 -10.81 5.25
N ILE A 74 17.02 -10.99 3.94
CA ILE A 74 18.00 -10.60 2.94
C ILE A 74 18.21 -9.08 2.97
N HIS A 75 17.14 -8.28 2.95
CA HIS A 75 17.27 -6.82 2.97
C HIS A 75 17.93 -6.32 4.26
N ALA A 76 17.65 -6.95 5.40
CA ALA A 76 18.32 -6.65 6.66
C ALA A 76 19.80 -7.02 6.63
N GLY A 77 20.14 -8.23 6.17
CA GLY A 77 21.51 -8.72 6.05
C GLY A 77 22.36 -7.87 5.11
N LEU A 78 21.82 -7.50 3.94
CA LEU A 78 22.48 -6.60 2.99
C LEU A 78 22.71 -5.21 3.60
N SER A 79 21.76 -4.71 4.40
CA SER A 79 21.93 -3.43 5.11
C SER A 79 23.00 -3.50 6.19
N PHE A 80 23.11 -4.63 6.91
CA PHE A 80 24.21 -4.86 7.85
C PHE A 80 25.56 -4.97 7.13
N LEU A 81 25.62 -5.59 5.96
CA LEU A 81 26.85 -5.64 5.16
C LEU A 81 27.24 -4.26 4.64
N ALA A 82 26.28 -3.47 4.15
CA ALA A 82 26.49 -2.11 3.68
C ALA A 82 27.10 -1.21 4.77
N PHE A 83 26.80 -1.46 6.06
CA PHE A 83 27.42 -0.74 7.16
C PHE A 83 28.95 -0.77 7.11
N TYR A 84 29.54 -1.94 6.82
CA TYR A 84 30.99 -2.13 6.82
C TYR A 84 31.67 -1.63 5.55
N THR A 85 30.92 -1.31 4.50
CA THR A 85 31.49 -0.88 3.21
C THR A 85 31.37 0.61 2.98
N LEU A 86 30.57 1.32 3.78
CA LEU A 86 30.36 2.76 3.65
C LEU A 86 31.41 3.55 4.43
N GLU A 87 32.15 4.42 3.76
CA GLU A 87 33.22 5.25 4.36
C GLU A 87 32.70 6.22 5.43
N TYR A 88 31.47 6.72 5.27
CA TYR A 88 30.79 7.59 6.24
C TYR A 88 29.37 7.10 6.46
N ASN A 89 29.07 6.63 7.68
CA ASN A 89 27.73 6.22 8.05
C ASN A 89 27.21 6.96 9.28
N THR A 90 26.81 8.22 9.08
CA THR A 90 26.14 9.03 10.12
C THR A 90 24.73 8.52 10.45
N GLY A 91 24.23 7.50 9.72
CA GLY A 91 22.89 6.98 9.81
C GLY A 91 22.75 5.61 10.48
N LEU A 92 23.82 5.04 11.06
CA LEU A 92 23.82 3.67 11.63
C LEU A 92 22.64 3.42 12.58
N LEU A 93 22.44 4.30 13.56
CA LEU A 93 21.37 4.16 14.54
C LEU A 93 19.99 4.19 13.86
N SER A 94 19.82 5.05 12.85
CA SER A 94 18.58 5.14 12.06
C SER A 94 18.35 3.86 11.24
N MET A 95 19.41 3.31 10.65
CA MET A 95 19.36 2.06 9.90
C MET A 95 19.00 0.88 10.79
N LEU A 96 19.69 0.71 11.93
CA LEU A 96 19.41 -0.36 12.89
C LEU A 96 17.98 -0.28 13.41
N ARG A 97 17.54 0.92 13.80
CA ARG A 97 16.15 1.17 14.20
C ARG A 97 15.16 0.78 13.10
N SER A 98 15.46 1.10 11.84
CA SER A 98 14.61 0.75 10.71
C SER A 98 14.56 -0.74 10.42
N ILE A 99 15.70 -1.45 10.55
CA ILE A 99 15.77 -2.92 10.44
C ILE A 99 14.90 -3.56 11.53
N ILE A 100 15.09 -3.16 12.79
CA ILE A 100 14.34 -3.69 13.93
C ILE A 100 12.84 -3.45 13.75
N MET A 101 12.44 -2.21 13.42
CA MET A 101 11.03 -1.87 13.21
C MET A 101 10.42 -2.63 12.03
N THR A 102 11.14 -2.75 10.91
CA THR A 102 10.65 -3.51 9.74
C THR A 102 10.45 -4.97 10.07
N PHE A 103 11.39 -5.57 10.83
CA PHE A 103 11.30 -6.96 11.26
C PHE A 103 10.11 -7.18 12.20
N ILE A 104 9.96 -6.34 13.24
CA ILE A 104 8.82 -6.39 14.17
C ILE A 104 7.50 -6.26 13.43
N ILE A 105 7.35 -5.23 12.59
CA ILE A 105 6.11 -4.98 11.85
C ILE A 105 5.80 -6.13 10.88
N SER A 106 6.80 -6.66 10.17
CA SER A 106 6.64 -7.82 9.29
C SER A 106 6.15 -9.05 10.04
N LEU A 107 6.76 -9.36 11.20
CA LEU A 107 6.34 -10.49 12.03
C LEU A 107 4.94 -10.29 12.60
N SER A 108 4.62 -9.10 13.12
CA SER A 108 3.29 -8.76 13.62
C SER A 108 2.24 -8.90 12.52
N PHE A 109 2.52 -8.37 11.33
CA PHE A 109 1.65 -8.49 10.15
C PHE A 109 1.36 -9.95 9.77
N MET A 110 2.38 -10.82 9.76
CA MET A 110 2.20 -12.25 9.44
C MET A 110 1.22 -12.96 10.39
N GLN A 111 1.08 -12.48 11.64
CA GLN A 111 0.14 -13.07 12.60
C GLN A 111 -1.33 -12.79 12.25
N LEU A 112 -1.62 -11.73 11.49
CA LEU A 112 -3.00 -11.35 11.12
C LEU A 112 -3.51 -12.11 9.90
N ILE A 113 -2.60 -12.65 9.07
CA ILE A 113 -2.92 -13.36 7.82
C ILE A 113 -3.90 -14.53 8.04
N PRO A 114 -3.71 -15.41 9.05
CA PRO A 114 -4.60 -16.55 9.26
C PRO A 114 -5.98 -16.17 9.80
N PHE A 115 -6.14 -14.95 10.32
CA PHE A 115 -7.41 -14.42 10.85
C PHE A 115 -8.25 -13.74 9.76
N TYR A 116 -7.91 -13.98 8.48
CA TYR A 116 -8.75 -13.59 7.38
C TYR A 116 -10.05 -14.39 7.37
N GLU A 117 -11.10 -13.81 7.96
CA GLU A 117 -12.47 -14.26 7.79
C GLU A 117 -13.18 -13.34 6.79
N LYS A 118 -13.56 -13.89 5.64
CA LYS A 118 -14.16 -13.13 4.53
C LYS A 118 -15.34 -12.24 4.94
N LYS A 119 -16.19 -12.67 5.87
CA LYS A 119 -17.38 -11.91 6.32
C LYS A 119 -16.95 -10.69 7.14
N SER A 120 -16.21 -10.93 8.22
CA SER A 120 -15.72 -9.90 9.16
C SER A 120 -14.82 -8.89 8.45
N PHE A 121 -13.85 -9.36 7.66
CA PHE A 121 -12.94 -8.50 6.90
C PHE A 121 -13.69 -7.61 5.92
N PHE A 122 -14.62 -8.18 5.14
CA PHE A 122 -15.38 -7.39 4.18
C PHE A 122 -16.30 -6.37 4.85
N HIS A 123 -16.91 -6.72 5.99
CA HIS A 123 -17.75 -5.80 6.73
C HIS A 123 -16.93 -4.58 7.17
N VAL A 124 -15.82 -4.80 7.87
CA VAL A 124 -14.91 -3.74 8.33
C VAL A 124 -14.39 -2.89 7.17
N LEU A 125 -13.88 -3.54 6.13
CA LEU A 125 -13.36 -2.85 4.95
C LEU A 125 -14.44 -1.98 4.28
N SER A 126 -15.66 -2.51 4.11
CA SER A 126 -16.74 -1.76 3.48
C SER A 126 -17.17 -0.56 4.33
N THR A 127 -17.28 -0.74 5.65
CA THR A 127 -17.65 0.33 6.58
C THR A 127 -16.63 1.47 6.54
N ILE A 128 -15.34 1.15 6.68
CA ILE A 128 -14.27 2.16 6.63
C ILE A 128 -14.23 2.82 5.24
N SER A 129 -14.38 2.06 4.16
CA SER A 129 -14.41 2.61 2.80
C SER A 129 -15.58 3.57 2.59
N ILE A 130 -16.76 3.28 3.15
CA ILE A 130 -17.93 4.19 3.09
C ILE A 130 -17.63 5.48 3.84
N ILE A 131 -17.03 5.40 5.04
CA ILE A 131 -16.65 6.57 5.83
C ILE A 131 -15.64 7.45 5.06
N CYS A 132 -14.56 6.86 4.56
CA CYS A 132 -13.54 7.58 3.79
C CYS A 132 -14.11 8.17 2.49
N GLY A 133 -14.93 7.41 1.76
CA GLY A 133 -15.54 7.86 0.51
C GLY A 133 -16.52 9.01 0.71
N SER A 134 -17.34 8.94 1.77
CA SER A 134 -18.29 10.00 2.12
C SER A 134 -17.57 11.29 2.50
N PHE A 135 -16.49 11.19 3.29
CA PHE A 135 -15.69 12.35 3.65
C PHE A 135 -14.96 12.97 2.44
N LEU A 136 -14.49 12.14 1.49
CA LEU A 136 -13.90 12.64 0.24
C LEU A 136 -14.91 13.42 -0.60
N LEU A 137 -16.15 12.93 -0.71
CA LEU A 137 -17.23 13.65 -1.40
C LEU A 137 -17.56 14.97 -0.70
N PHE A 138 -17.59 14.99 0.64
CA PHE A 138 -17.74 16.22 1.41
C PHE A 138 -16.64 17.24 1.10
N GLN A 139 -15.36 16.82 1.10
CA GLN A 139 -14.25 17.69 0.72
C GLN A 139 -14.40 18.23 -0.70
N PHE A 140 -14.81 17.38 -1.66
CA PHE A 140 -14.98 17.77 -3.05
C PHE A 140 -16.10 18.81 -3.24
N LEU A 141 -17.24 18.61 -2.58
CA LEU A 141 -18.36 19.56 -2.64
C LEU A 141 -18.00 20.93 -2.07
N ASN A 142 -17.21 20.97 -0.99
CA ASN A 142 -16.71 22.23 -0.43
C ASN A 142 -15.76 22.95 -1.39
N ILE A 143 -14.81 22.24 -2.00
CA ILE A 143 -13.92 22.83 -3.02
C ILE A 143 -14.73 23.40 -4.18
N ASN A 144 -15.77 22.69 -4.64
CA ASN A 144 -16.62 23.17 -5.72
C ASN A 144 -17.41 24.44 -5.36
N ARG A 145 -17.67 24.66 -4.07
CA ARG A 145 -18.28 25.90 -3.54
C ARG A 145 -17.27 27.02 -3.28
N GLY A 146 -15.98 26.80 -3.59
CA GLY A 146 -14.90 27.75 -3.27
C GLY A 146 -14.50 27.77 -1.79
N ILE A 147 -14.93 26.77 -1.00
CA ILE A 147 -14.60 26.64 0.42
C ILE A 147 -13.37 25.75 0.56
N ILE A 148 -12.38 26.18 1.35
CA ILE A 148 -11.23 25.33 1.72
C ILE A 148 -11.73 24.27 2.71
N PRO A 149 -11.77 22.97 2.35
CA PRO A 149 -12.28 21.96 3.25
C PRO A 149 -11.21 21.56 4.26
N TYR A 150 -11.66 20.90 5.32
CA TYR A 150 -10.76 20.26 6.27
C TYR A 150 -9.83 19.25 5.59
N ASP A 151 -8.55 19.25 5.97
CA ASP A 151 -7.48 18.49 5.29
C ASP A 151 -7.45 16.99 5.62
N GLY A 152 -8.30 16.55 6.55
CA GLY A 152 -8.50 15.15 6.91
C GLY A 152 -7.62 14.62 8.03
N ARG A 153 -6.77 15.46 8.67
CA ARG A 153 -6.03 15.06 9.87
C ARG A 153 -7.01 14.64 10.97
N LEU A 154 -6.76 13.59 11.72
CA LEU A 154 -7.62 13.20 12.84
C LEU A 154 -7.11 13.77 14.16
N PHE A 155 -5.79 13.83 14.30
CA PHE A 155 -5.10 14.24 15.53
C PHE A 155 -3.91 15.14 15.18
N GLU A 156 -4.11 16.47 15.14
CA GLU A 156 -3.11 17.43 14.65
C GLU A 156 -1.76 17.32 15.37
N GLY A 157 -1.77 17.22 16.71
CA GLY A 157 -0.55 17.09 17.51
C GLY A 157 0.22 15.77 17.34
N LEU A 158 -0.35 14.78 16.66
CA LEU A 158 0.29 13.47 16.45
C LEU A 158 0.90 13.31 15.06
N VAL A 159 0.77 14.29 14.17
CA VAL A 159 1.35 14.25 12.80
C VAL A 159 2.76 14.86 12.75
N GLU A 160 3.33 15.24 13.90
CA GLU A 160 4.64 15.89 13.99
C GLU A 160 5.76 15.06 13.33
N GLY A 161 6.47 15.65 12.37
CA GLY A 161 7.53 15.00 11.60
C GLY A 161 7.04 14.16 10.40
N TYR A 162 5.72 14.13 10.16
CA TYR A 162 5.13 13.53 8.97
C TYR A 162 4.62 14.64 8.03
N THR A 163 4.93 14.54 6.74
CA THR A 163 4.46 15.50 5.73
C THR A 163 3.01 15.20 5.37
N TRP A 164 2.08 15.98 5.92
CA TRP A 164 0.69 16.01 5.44
C TRP A 164 0.60 16.94 4.24
N SER A 165 0.14 16.43 3.09
CA SER A 165 0.14 17.25 1.89
C SER A 165 -0.91 18.34 2.00
N ALA A 166 -0.50 19.59 1.75
CA ALA A 166 -1.40 20.73 1.53
C ALA A 166 -2.25 20.59 0.24
N SER A 167 -2.24 19.42 -0.39
CA SER A 167 -2.97 19.07 -1.62
C SER A 167 -4.45 19.46 -1.61
N VAL A 168 -5.10 19.44 -0.44
CA VAL A 168 -6.50 19.84 -0.26
C VAL A 168 -6.70 21.33 -0.56
N THR A 169 -5.75 22.17 -0.14
CA THR A 169 -5.69 23.59 -0.48
C THR A 169 -5.49 23.82 -1.98
N TYR A 170 -4.90 22.84 -2.67
CA TYR A 170 -4.69 22.85 -4.12
C TYR A 170 -5.74 22.02 -4.89
N ARG A 171 -6.97 21.94 -4.37
CA ARG A 171 -8.13 21.28 -5.01
C ARG A 171 -7.99 19.77 -5.22
N ARG A 172 -7.12 19.10 -4.46
CA ARG A 172 -6.94 17.65 -4.52
C ARG A 172 -7.42 17.02 -3.22
N VAL A 173 -8.54 16.31 -3.29
CA VAL A 173 -9.13 15.66 -2.11
C VAL A 173 -8.43 14.35 -1.77
N ASN A 174 -8.25 14.12 -0.48
CA ASN A 174 -7.45 13.01 0.07
C ASN A 174 -8.17 12.23 1.18
N SER A 175 -9.37 12.64 1.61
CA SER A 175 -10.08 12.08 2.76
C SER A 175 -9.21 12.09 4.02
N PHE A 176 -9.20 11.01 4.80
CA PHE A 176 -8.36 10.85 6.01
C PHE A 176 -6.91 10.40 5.71
N PHE A 177 -6.45 10.54 4.46
CA PHE A 177 -5.10 10.15 4.06
C PHE A 177 -4.23 11.38 3.85
N SER A 178 -2.93 11.26 4.13
CA SER A 178 -2.00 12.38 3.97
C SER A 178 -1.82 12.85 2.53
N GLU A 179 -2.10 11.99 1.54
CA GLU A 179 -2.07 12.33 0.12
C GLU A 179 -3.18 11.63 -0.68
N PRO A 180 -3.62 12.21 -1.82
CA PRO A 180 -4.55 11.55 -2.73
C PRO A 180 -4.04 10.23 -3.33
N SER A 181 -2.71 10.04 -3.45
CA SER A 181 -2.12 8.74 -3.85
C SER A 181 -2.40 7.66 -2.83
N TYR A 182 -2.33 7.97 -1.53
CA TYR A 182 -2.59 7.01 -0.47
C TYR A 182 -4.07 6.64 -0.36
N PHE A 183 -4.97 7.58 -0.63
CA PHE A 183 -6.38 7.26 -0.86
C PHE A 183 -6.53 6.25 -2.01
N ALA A 184 -5.83 6.45 -3.12
CA ALA A 184 -5.86 5.53 -4.25
C ALA A 184 -5.28 4.13 -3.92
N ILE A 185 -4.14 4.08 -3.22
CA ILE A 185 -3.56 2.83 -2.70
C ILE A 185 -4.59 2.06 -1.86
N TYR A 186 -5.36 2.77 -1.03
CA TYR A 186 -6.40 2.16 -0.21
C TYR A 186 -7.57 1.61 -1.02
N PHE A 187 -8.11 2.41 -1.95
CA PHE A 187 -9.33 2.11 -2.69
C PHE A 187 -9.15 1.15 -3.85
N LEU A 188 -7.94 1.00 -4.41
CA LEU A 188 -7.69 0.05 -5.51
C LEU A 188 -8.00 -1.42 -5.10
N PRO A 189 -7.49 -1.95 -3.96
CA PRO A 189 -7.90 -3.26 -3.46
C PRO A 189 -9.40 -3.37 -3.15
N VAL A 190 -10.01 -2.30 -2.63
CA VAL A 190 -11.46 -2.25 -2.35
C VAL A 190 -12.25 -2.43 -3.64
N MET A 191 -11.91 -1.67 -4.69
CA MET A 191 -12.55 -1.77 -6.00
C MET A 191 -12.40 -3.17 -6.59
N ALA A 192 -11.20 -3.76 -6.53
CA ALA A 192 -10.95 -5.12 -6.99
C ALA A 192 -11.83 -6.15 -6.27
N LEU A 193 -12.00 -6.03 -4.95
CA LEU A 193 -12.92 -6.89 -4.20
C LEU A 193 -14.38 -6.71 -4.62
N MET A 194 -14.84 -5.47 -4.88
CA MET A 194 -16.20 -5.23 -5.35
C MET A 194 -16.44 -5.87 -6.72
N LEU A 195 -15.47 -5.78 -7.64
CA LEU A 195 -15.50 -6.46 -8.94
C LEU A 195 -15.57 -7.99 -8.78
N MET A 196 -14.69 -8.57 -7.95
CA MET A 196 -14.65 -10.02 -7.70
C MET A 196 -15.93 -10.57 -7.04
N ARG A 197 -16.67 -9.73 -6.32
CA ARG A 197 -17.96 -10.07 -5.71
C ARG A 197 -19.15 -9.72 -6.59
N GLU A 198 -18.91 -9.27 -7.82
CA GLU A 198 -19.92 -8.85 -8.79
C GLU A 198 -20.81 -7.70 -8.28
N LYS A 199 -20.33 -6.93 -7.29
CA LYS A 199 -20.99 -5.72 -6.78
C LYS A 199 -20.68 -4.53 -7.70
N LYS A 200 -21.25 -4.57 -8.91
CA LYS A 200 -20.98 -3.60 -9.99
C LYS A 200 -21.16 -2.14 -9.58
N VAL A 201 -22.27 -1.83 -8.91
CA VAL A 201 -22.57 -0.46 -8.44
C VAL A 201 -21.50 0.04 -7.48
N SER A 202 -21.13 -0.77 -6.49
CA SER A 202 -20.07 -0.41 -5.54
C SER A 202 -18.70 -0.25 -6.23
N ALA A 203 -18.39 -1.05 -7.25
CA ALA A 203 -17.17 -0.91 -8.03
C ALA A 203 -17.14 0.41 -8.83
N VAL A 204 -18.27 0.79 -9.46
CA VAL A 204 -18.39 2.09 -10.17
C VAL A 204 -18.25 3.25 -9.18
N ILE A 205 -18.85 3.17 -8.00
CA ILE A 205 -18.68 4.20 -6.94
C ILE A 205 -17.20 4.31 -6.54
N CYS A 206 -16.50 3.19 -6.33
CA CYS A 206 -15.05 3.23 -6.02
C CYS A 206 -14.25 3.88 -7.15
N TRP A 207 -14.57 3.55 -8.41
CA TRP A 207 -13.92 4.15 -9.58
C TRP A 207 -14.16 5.67 -9.64
N LEU A 208 -15.39 6.13 -9.39
CA LEU A 208 -15.71 7.56 -9.31
C LEU A 208 -14.96 8.25 -8.17
N LEU A 209 -14.88 7.66 -6.98
CA LEU A 209 -14.11 8.22 -5.85
C LEU A 209 -12.61 8.32 -6.19
N LEU A 210 -12.05 7.31 -6.85
CA LEU A 210 -10.67 7.33 -7.34
C LEU A 210 -10.45 8.45 -8.37
N PHE A 211 -11.43 8.68 -9.25
CA PHE A 211 -11.39 9.79 -10.20
C PHE A 211 -11.47 11.16 -9.51
N ILE A 212 -12.42 11.34 -8.58
CA ILE A 212 -12.61 12.57 -7.80
C ILE A 212 -11.36 12.92 -6.98
N SER A 213 -10.60 11.93 -6.52
CA SER A 213 -9.34 12.15 -5.79
C SER A 213 -8.27 12.91 -6.61
N THR A 214 -8.41 13.04 -7.93
CA THR A 214 -7.41 13.63 -8.85
C THR A 214 -6.02 12.98 -8.80
N SER A 215 -5.95 11.78 -8.22
CA SER A 215 -4.72 11.01 -8.13
C SER A 215 -4.45 10.31 -9.44
N THR A 216 -3.28 10.55 -10.07
CA THR A 216 -2.87 9.84 -11.30
C THR A 216 -2.86 8.33 -11.08
N LEU A 217 -2.42 7.88 -9.89
CA LEU A 217 -2.49 6.48 -9.47
C LEU A 217 -3.94 5.98 -9.39
N GLY A 218 -4.88 6.81 -8.90
CA GLY A 218 -6.30 6.46 -8.84
C GLY A 218 -6.92 6.31 -10.23
N VAL A 219 -6.72 7.29 -11.11
CA VAL A 219 -7.30 7.31 -12.46
C VAL A 219 -6.71 6.21 -13.35
N LEU A 220 -5.39 6.21 -13.51
CA LEU A 220 -4.71 5.21 -14.37
C LEU A 220 -4.77 3.83 -13.73
N GLY A 221 -4.56 3.74 -12.42
CA GLY A 221 -4.52 2.46 -11.74
C GLY A 221 -5.87 1.75 -11.69
N SER A 222 -6.97 2.49 -11.59
CA SER A 222 -8.31 1.91 -11.68
C SER A 222 -8.62 1.40 -13.09
N SER A 223 -8.16 2.10 -14.13
CA SER A 223 -8.30 1.68 -15.52
C SER A 223 -7.49 0.42 -15.81
N ILE A 224 -6.22 0.38 -15.41
CA ILE A 224 -5.34 -0.79 -15.51
C ILE A 224 -5.95 -1.97 -14.73
N LEU A 225 -6.50 -1.73 -13.54
CA LEU A 225 -7.16 -2.76 -12.74
C LEU A 225 -8.38 -3.35 -13.46
N ILE A 226 -9.25 -2.53 -14.05
CA ILE A 226 -10.42 -3.03 -14.80
C ILE A 226 -9.97 -3.86 -16.01
N LEU A 227 -8.96 -3.40 -16.76
CA LEU A 227 -8.41 -4.14 -17.90
C LEU A 227 -7.78 -5.46 -17.44
N GLY A 228 -6.92 -5.44 -16.41
CA GLY A 228 -6.29 -6.62 -15.84
C GLY A 228 -7.31 -7.62 -15.30
N TYR A 229 -8.34 -7.16 -14.59
CA TYR A 229 -9.44 -8.00 -14.12
C TYR A 229 -10.19 -8.67 -15.28
N THR A 230 -10.49 -7.91 -16.35
CA THR A 230 -11.17 -8.41 -17.55
C THR A 230 -10.33 -9.50 -18.24
N LEU A 231 -9.02 -9.29 -18.38
CA LEU A 231 -8.08 -10.23 -18.99
C LEU A 231 -7.94 -11.52 -18.16
N PHE A 232 -7.77 -11.38 -16.84
CA PHE A 232 -7.58 -12.54 -15.96
C PHE A 232 -8.86 -13.37 -15.79
N GLU A 233 -10.03 -12.74 -15.63
CA GLU A 233 -11.29 -13.48 -15.47
C GLU A 233 -11.95 -13.87 -16.81
N LYS A 234 -11.38 -13.45 -17.95
CA LYS A 234 -11.93 -13.65 -19.31
C LYS A 234 -13.40 -13.19 -19.44
N LYS A 235 -13.79 -12.16 -18.68
CA LYS A 235 -15.17 -11.62 -18.65
C LYS A 235 -15.21 -10.27 -19.36
N ALA A 236 -15.80 -10.20 -20.56
CA ALA A 236 -15.99 -8.95 -21.32
C ALA A 236 -16.79 -7.86 -20.56
N LYS A 237 -17.49 -8.25 -19.47
CA LYS A 237 -18.28 -7.36 -18.61
C LYS A 237 -17.46 -6.22 -17.97
N GLY A 238 -16.13 -6.34 -17.87
CA GLY A 238 -15.29 -5.25 -17.34
C GLY A 238 -15.17 -4.05 -18.28
N LEU A 239 -15.18 -4.25 -19.61
CA LEU A 239 -15.22 -3.16 -20.59
C LEU A 239 -16.53 -2.37 -20.52
N VAL A 240 -17.64 -3.06 -20.26
CA VAL A 240 -18.94 -2.41 -20.02
C VAL A 240 -18.89 -1.51 -18.79
N LEU A 241 -18.23 -1.93 -17.71
CA LEU A 241 -18.08 -1.12 -16.51
C LEU A 241 -17.21 0.13 -16.76
N LEU A 242 -16.12 -0.02 -17.53
CA LEU A 242 -15.28 1.11 -17.92
C LEU A 242 -16.06 2.12 -18.77
N THR A 243 -16.86 1.63 -19.72
CA THR A 243 -17.72 2.47 -20.57
C THR A 243 -18.77 3.19 -19.73
N LEU A 244 -19.46 2.48 -18.83
CA LEU A 244 -20.45 3.08 -17.92
C LEU A 244 -19.83 4.11 -16.98
N GLY A 245 -18.62 3.85 -16.47
CA GLY A 245 -17.85 4.80 -15.68
C GLY A 245 -17.58 6.08 -16.47
N LEU A 246 -17.03 5.97 -17.67
CA LEU A 246 -16.75 7.11 -18.55
C LEU A 246 -18.01 7.93 -18.86
N ILE A 247 -19.12 7.27 -19.21
CA ILE A 247 -20.41 7.93 -19.44
C ILE A 247 -20.85 8.70 -18.20
N THR A 248 -20.76 8.07 -17.01
CA THR A 248 -21.16 8.69 -15.74
C THR A 248 -20.31 9.93 -15.45
N VAL A 249 -19.00 9.87 -15.69
CA VAL A 249 -18.10 11.02 -15.53
C VAL A 249 -18.51 12.14 -16.49
N VAL A 250 -18.68 11.87 -17.78
CA VAL A 250 -19.10 12.88 -18.76
C VAL A 250 -20.43 13.53 -18.38
N LEU A 251 -21.42 12.74 -17.94
CA LEU A 251 -22.71 13.26 -17.49
C LEU A 251 -22.57 14.16 -16.26
N VAL A 252 -21.88 13.69 -15.21
CA VAL A 252 -21.67 14.46 -13.97
C VAL A 252 -20.99 15.79 -14.28
N LEU A 253 -19.93 15.77 -15.10
CA LEU A 253 -19.18 16.96 -15.48
C LEU A 253 -20.04 17.99 -16.20
N LYS A 254 -20.88 17.53 -17.13
CA LYS A 254 -21.79 18.39 -17.88
C LYS A 254 -22.87 18.99 -16.97
N THR A 255 -23.41 18.21 -16.04
CA THR A 255 -24.50 18.66 -15.15
C THR A 255 -24.05 19.59 -14.03
N MET A 256 -22.81 19.45 -13.55
CA MET A 256 -22.30 20.19 -12.39
C MET A 256 -21.36 21.34 -12.74
N ASP A 257 -21.21 21.67 -14.03
CA ASP A 257 -20.26 22.67 -14.56
C ASP A 257 -18.84 22.51 -14.02
N LEU A 258 -18.34 21.27 -14.05
CA LEU A 258 -17.02 20.90 -13.52
C LEU A 258 -15.91 21.02 -14.57
N SER A 259 -16.01 22.01 -15.45
CA SER A 259 -15.02 22.25 -16.52
C SER A 259 -13.61 22.45 -15.94
N TRP A 260 -13.50 23.16 -14.81
CA TRP A 260 -12.24 23.36 -14.09
C TRP A 260 -11.58 22.05 -13.65
N PHE A 261 -12.38 21.08 -13.21
CA PHE A 261 -11.90 19.80 -12.69
C PHE A 261 -11.34 18.93 -13.81
N MET A 262 -12.00 18.94 -14.97
CA MET A 262 -11.48 18.26 -16.16
C MET A 262 -10.20 18.87 -16.67
N LYS A 263 -10.18 20.20 -16.81
CA LYS A 263 -8.98 20.92 -17.22
C LYS A 263 -7.81 20.58 -16.28
N PHE A 264 -8.04 20.61 -14.98
CA PHE A 264 -7.02 20.26 -13.98
C PHE A 264 -6.47 18.83 -14.15
N ASN A 265 -7.33 17.83 -14.37
CA ASN A 265 -6.87 16.46 -14.58
C ASN A 265 -6.18 16.27 -15.95
N LEU A 266 -6.67 16.90 -17.01
CA LEU A 266 -6.06 16.85 -18.35
C LEU A 266 -4.70 17.55 -18.36
N ASP A 267 -4.59 18.75 -17.78
CA ASP A 267 -3.33 19.48 -17.67
C ASP A 267 -2.30 18.65 -16.91
N LYS A 268 -2.72 17.91 -15.87
CA LYS A 268 -1.83 16.99 -15.13
C LYS A 268 -1.35 15.80 -15.95
N ILE A 269 -2.19 15.27 -16.84
CA ILE A 269 -1.81 14.19 -17.77
C ILE A 269 -0.87 14.73 -18.86
N ASN A 270 -1.16 15.91 -19.39
CA ASN A 270 -0.34 16.55 -20.42
C ASN A 270 1.03 16.99 -19.89
N ASN A 271 1.10 17.44 -18.64
CA ASN A 271 2.32 17.89 -17.96
C ASN A 271 3.03 16.76 -17.19
N LEU A 272 2.84 15.50 -17.58
CA LEU A 272 3.53 14.39 -16.93
C LEU A 272 5.07 14.51 -17.04
N SER A 273 5.62 15.19 -18.04
CA SER A 273 7.05 15.15 -18.39
C SER A 273 8.02 15.49 -17.25
N GLU A 274 7.76 16.47 -16.38
CA GLU A 274 8.75 16.92 -15.39
C GLU A 274 8.63 16.22 -14.02
N ASN A 275 7.42 16.20 -13.43
CA ASN A 275 7.21 15.60 -12.10
C ASN A 275 7.00 14.07 -12.14
N SER A 276 6.63 13.49 -13.28
CA SER A 276 6.46 12.03 -13.37
C SER A 276 7.78 11.29 -13.55
N GLN A 277 8.83 11.96 -14.06
CA GLN A 277 10.16 11.37 -14.15
C GLN A 277 10.68 10.96 -12.77
N ILE A 278 10.51 11.81 -11.75
CA ILE A 278 10.89 11.49 -10.36
C ILE A 278 10.07 10.31 -9.79
N ARG A 279 8.85 10.06 -10.27
CA ARG A 279 8.05 8.91 -9.79
C ARG A 279 8.38 7.62 -10.53
N ILE A 280 8.53 7.67 -11.85
CA ILE A 280 8.72 6.48 -12.71
C ILE A 280 10.19 6.10 -12.80
N VAL A 281 11.06 7.05 -13.15
CA VAL A 281 12.51 6.84 -13.24
C VAL A 281 13.14 6.95 -11.87
N GLY A 282 12.64 7.85 -11.02
CA GLY A 282 13.16 8.01 -9.67
C GLY A 282 14.60 8.47 -9.65
N TYR A 283 15.31 8.10 -8.60
CA TYR A 283 16.74 8.39 -8.42
C TYR A 283 17.65 7.37 -9.11
N LEU A 284 17.21 6.76 -10.21
CA LEU A 284 17.98 5.71 -10.89
C LEU A 284 19.36 6.19 -11.35
N GLU A 285 19.48 7.46 -11.75
CA GLU A 285 20.77 8.04 -12.17
C GLU A 285 21.83 7.98 -11.06
N TYR A 286 21.43 8.19 -9.80
CA TYR A 286 22.31 8.14 -8.63
C TYR A 286 22.79 6.73 -8.28
N PHE A 287 22.17 5.69 -8.85
CA PHE A 287 22.65 4.33 -8.63
C PHE A 287 24.07 4.13 -9.17
N LYS A 288 24.43 4.82 -10.27
CA LYS A 288 25.77 4.75 -10.86
C LYS A 288 26.85 5.43 -10.01
N GLU A 289 26.45 6.37 -9.15
CA GLU A 289 27.33 7.09 -8.23
C GLU A 289 27.73 6.24 -7.01
N LEU A 290 27.07 5.10 -6.79
CA LEU A 290 27.45 4.18 -5.72
C LEU A 290 28.75 3.45 -6.05
N PRO A 291 29.64 3.21 -5.07
CA PRO A 291 30.74 2.26 -5.22
C PRO A 291 30.24 0.90 -5.71
N ILE A 292 31.05 0.19 -6.51
CA ILE A 292 30.67 -1.10 -7.14
C ILE A 292 30.11 -2.10 -6.11
N ILE A 293 30.70 -2.17 -4.92
CA ILE A 293 30.21 -3.04 -3.84
C ILE A 293 28.81 -2.64 -3.39
N ASN A 294 28.57 -1.33 -3.19
CA ASN A 294 27.27 -0.79 -2.80
C ASN A 294 26.22 -0.83 -3.93
N GLN A 295 26.62 -0.93 -5.20
CA GLN A 295 25.68 -1.27 -6.27
C GLN A 295 25.12 -2.70 -6.10
N LEU A 296 25.93 -3.62 -5.59
CA LEU A 296 25.50 -5.00 -5.34
C LEU A 296 24.65 -5.15 -4.08
N ILE A 297 25.06 -4.50 -2.98
CA ILE A 297 24.45 -4.70 -1.64
C ILE A 297 23.59 -3.53 -1.14
N GLY A 298 23.67 -2.37 -1.79
CA GLY A 298 22.96 -1.14 -1.44
C GLY A 298 23.65 -0.29 -0.37
N VAL A 299 22.97 0.79 0.04
CA VAL A 299 23.42 1.71 1.11
C VAL A 299 22.76 1.44 2.47
N GLY A 300 21.83 0.48 2.53
CA GLY A 300 21.11 0.07 3.73
C GLY A 300 19.72 0.68 3.91
N PHE A 301 18.95 0.11 4.85
CA PHE A 301 17.57 0.50 5.14
C PHE A 301 17.38 2.00 5.37
N PHE A 302 16.56 2.62 4.52
CA PHE A 302 16.19 4.04 4.57
C PHE A 302 17.39 5.01 4.64
N GLN A 303 18.51 4.65 3.98
CA GLN A 303 19.72 5.46 3.99
C GLN A 303 19.91 6.34 2.74
N LEU A 304 19.07 6.23 1.71
CA LEU A 304 19.19 7.02 0.48
C LEU A 304 19.39 8.53 0.76
N SER A 305 18.53 9.14 1.57
CA SER A 305 18.65 10.57 1.91
C SER A 305 19.91 10.92 2.72
N ASN A 306 20.37 9.99 3.56
CA ASN A 306 21.56 10.21 4.38
C ASN A 306 22.83 10.08 3.56
N TYR A 307 22.87 9.10 2.66
CA TYR A 307 24.01 8.84 1.79
C TYR A 307 24.16 9.94 0.73
N PHE A 308 23.06 10.32 0.08
CA PHE A 308 23.05 11.37 -0.94
C PHE A 308 22.67 12.75 -0.39
N ARG A 309 23.02 13.03 0.87
CA ARG A 309 22.67 14.30 1.53
C ARG A 309 23.22 15.52 0.79
N SER A 310 24.41 15.41 0.20
CA SER A 310 25.04 16.46 -0.62
C SER A 310 24.23 16.81 -1.87
N TYR A 311 23.47 15.87 -2.40
CA TYR A 311 22.59 16.05 -3.56
C TYR A 311 21.19 16.53 -3.17
N GLY A 312 20.90 16.68 -1.87
CA GLY A 312 19.58 17.11 -1.39
C GLY A 312 18.45 16.10 -1.62
N LEU A 313 18.78 14.81 -1.73
CA LEU A 313 17.78 13.78 -2.01
C LEU A 313 16.92 13.46 -0.78
N PHE A 314 15.63 13.25 -1.03
CA PHE A 314 14.68 12.74 -0.04
C PHE A 314 14.49 11.23 -0.20
N ASN A 315 14.01 10.53 0.83
CA ASN A 315 13.66 9.10 0.75
C ASN A 315 12.33 8.88 -0.02
N TYR A 316 12.24 9.40 -1.24
CA TYR A 316 11.03 9.38 -2.06
C TYR A 316 11.36 9.03 -3.51
N SER A 317 11.06 7.79 -3.90
CA SER A 317 11.13 7.27 -5.26
C SER A 317 10.23 6.03 -5.33
N ASN A 318 9.91 5.49 -6.50
CA ASN A 318 9.16 4.23 -6.54
C ASN A 318 9.91 3.10 -5.81
N ALA A 319 9.15 2.11 -5.34
CA ALA A 319 9.67 1.03 -4.50
C ALA A 319 10.80 0.23 -5.18
N PHE A 320 10.77 0.03 -6.50
CA PHE A 320 11.83 -0.71 -7.19
C PHE A 320 13.16 0.02 -7.11
N ILE A 321 13.16 1.33 -7.38
CA ILE A 321 14.37 2.15 -7.30
C ILE A 321 14.85 2.30 -5.85
N LEU A 322 13.93 2.46 -4.89
CA LEU A 322 14.31 2.48 -3.47
C LEU A 322 14.94 1.16 -3.01
N ILE A 323 14.41 0.01 -3.46
CA ILE A 323 15.01 -1.29 -3.16
C ILE A 323 16.38 -1.40 -3.83
N LEU A 324 16.52 -0.98 -5.08
CA LEU A 324 17.78 -1.01 -5.81
C LEU A 324 18.87 -0.16 -5.11
N ILE A 325 18.54 1.04 -4.64
CA ILE A 325 19.52 1.91 -3.97
C ILE A 325 19.79 1.42 -2.55
N ASN A 326 18.75 1.12 -1.75
CA ASN A 326 18.94 0.75 -0.35
C ASN A 326 19.47 -0.69 -0.17
N HIS A 327 19.21 -1.60 -1.10
CA HIS A 327 19.55 -3.02 -0.97
C HIS A 327 20.30 -3.59 -2.18
N GLY A 328 20.67 -2.77 -3.15
CA GLY A 328 21.46 -3.16 -4.31
C GLY A 328 20.73 -4.11 -5.26
N ILE A 329 21.48 -4.59 -6.26
CA ILE A 329 21.01 -5.57 -7.23
C ILE A 329 20.54 -6.85 -6.54
N LEU A 330 21.26 -7.32 -5.52
CA LEU A 330 20.90 -8.54 -4.79
C LEU A 330 19.56 -8.40 -4.04
N GLY A 331 19.33 -7.25 -3.42
CA GLY A 331 18.06 -6.94 -2.76
C GLY A 331 16.90 -6.86 -3.75
N LEU A 332 17.12 -6.23 -4.91
CA LEU A 332 16.12 -6.18 -5.97
C LEU A 332 15.81 -7.57 -6.55
N MET A 333 16.82 -8.40 -6.76
CA MET A 333 16.64 -9.80 -7.17
C MET A 333 15.81 -10.59 -6.15
N ALA A 334 16.11 -10.45 -4.86
CA ALA A 334 15.32 -11.07 -3.79
C ALA A 334 13.85 -10.60 -3.81
N PHE A 335 13.61 -9.32 -4.10
CA PHE A 335 12.25 -8.78 -4.27
C PHE A 335 11.53 -9.37 -5.49
N PHE A 336 12.21 -9.52 -6.63
CA PHE A 336 11.63 -10.20 -7.79
C PHE A 336 11.32 -11.68 -7.52
N LEU A 337 12.21 -12.39 -6.82
CA LEU A 337 11.96 -13.78 -6.41
C LEU A 337 10.75 -13.88 -5.48
N PHE A 338 10.58 -12.91 -4.57
CA PHE A 338 9.39 -12.79 -3.74
C PHE A 338 8.12 -12.58 -4.57
N LEU A 339 8.12 -11.64 -5.52
CA LEU A 339 6.99 -11.40 -6.43
C LEU A 339 6.65 -12.64 -7.28
N LEU A 340 7.66 -13.32 -7.81
CA LEU A 340 7.49 -14.57 -8.56
C LEU A 340 6.90 -15.68 -7.68
N SER A 341 7.32 -15.76 -6.42
CA SER A 341 6.76 -16.71 -5.44
C SER A 341 5.27 -16.44 -5.21
N LEU A 342 4.87 -15.18 -5.04
CA LEU A 342 3.47 -14.78 -4.94
C LEU A 342 2.70 -15.11 -6.22
N PHE A 343 3.24 -14.78 -7.40
CA PHE A 343 2.59 -15.04 -8.68
C PHE A 343 2.30 -16.54 -8.90
N LYS A 344 3.30 -17.38 -8.64
CA LYS A 344 3.18 -18.84 -8.79
C LYS A 344 2.16 -19.47 -7.83
N LYS A 345 2.03 -18.92 -6.61
CA LYS A 345 1.14 -19.44 -5.56
C LYS A 345 -0.24 -18.79 -5.54
N ASN A 346 -0.46 -17.73 -6.31
CA ASN A 346 -1.73 -17.02 -6.36
C ASN A 346 -2.67 -17.60 -7.42
N ASN A 347 -3.93 -17.79 -7.01
CA ASN A 347 -5.02 -17.98 -7.94
C ASN A 347 -5.28 -16.68 -8.75
N MET A 348 -6.21 -16.73 -9.71
CA MET A 348 -6.52 -15.57 -10.58
C MET A 348 -6.90 -14.31 -9.78
N LYS A 349 -7.59 -14.46 -8.63
CA LYS A 349 -7.95 -13.34 -7.76
C LYS A 349 -6.72 -12.74 -7.07
N GLY A 350 -5.84 -13.59 -6.52
CA GLY A 350 -4.57 -13.15 -5.94
C GLY A 350 -3.67 -12.44 -6.95
N ARG A 351 -3.70 -12.86 -8.24
CA ARG A 351 -2.94 -12.20 -9.31
C ARG A 351 -3.44 -10.79 -9.62
N VAL A 352 -4.74 -10.52 -9.50
CA VAL A 352 -5.28 -9.15 -9.61
C VAL A 352 -4.73 -8.25 -8.49
N PHE A 353 -4.66 -8.75 -7.25
CA PHE A 353 -4.05 -7.98 -6.15
C PHE A 353 -2.54 -7.83 -6.31
N LEU A 354 -1.86 -8.83 -6.86
CA LEU A 354 -0.44 -8.72 -7.20
C LEU A 354 -0.18 -7.68 -8.29
N LEU A 355 -1.07 -7.57 -9.30
CA LEU A 355 -1.01 -6.50 -10.30
C LEU A 355 -1.10 -5.12 -9.64
N ILE A 356 -2.07 -4.93 -8.73
CA ILE A 356 -2.20 -3.69 -7.95
C ILE A 356 -0.91 -3.40 -7.17
N PHE A 357 -0.36 -4.41 -6.50
CA PHE A 357 0.87 -4.29 -5.73
C PHE A 357 2.07 -3.89 -6.58
N ILE A 358 2.28 -4.53 -7.73
CA ILE A 358 3.37 -4.20 -8.68
C ILE A 358 3.19 -2.78 -9.23
N MET A 359 1.97 -2.42 -9.63
CA MET A 359 1.66 -1.09 -10.16
C MET A 359 1.94 0.01 -9.14
N ILE A 360 1.52 -0.16 -7.89
CA ILE A 360 1.83 0.79 -6.80
C ILE A 360 3.33 0.82 -6.55
N SER A 361 4.01 -0.33 -6.59
CA SER A 361 5.48 -0.42 -6.44
C SER A 361 6.25 0.35 -7.51
N ALA A 362 5.67 0.49 -8.71
CA ALA A 362 6.26 1.24 -9.82
C ALA A 362 6.01 2.76 -9.75
N ILE A 363 5.10 3.22 -8.87
CA ILE A 363 4.65 4.62 -8.85
C ILE A 363 5.00 5.32 -7.52
N ASP A 364 5.00 4.60 -6.39
CA ASP A 364 5.05 5.19 -5.05
C ASP A 364 6.11 4.54 -4.14
N SER A 365 6.61 5.33 -3.20
CA SER A 365 7.60 4.96 -2.18
C SER A 365 6.92 4.28 -0.98
N PHE A 366 6.28 3.13 -1.21
CA PHE A 366 5.49 2.49 -0.14
C PHE A 366 6.18 1.31 0.55
N ILE A 367 7.34 0.83 0.07
CA ILE A 367 8.04 -0.36 0.59
C ILE A 367 8.20 -0.33 2.12
N TYR A 368 7.81 -1.42 2.80
CA TYR A 368 7.82 -1.55 4.27
C TYR A 368 7.00 -0.54 5.09
N SER A 369 6.16 0.29 4.45
CA SER A 369 5.16 1.12 5.13
C SER A 369 3.88 0.36 5.45
N SER A 370 2.98 0.94 6.26
CA SER A 370 1.64 0.37 6.50
C SER A 370 0.82 0.19 5.21
N ASN A 371 1.03 1.06 4.21
CA ASN A 371 0.44 0.93 2.87
C ASN A 371 0.93 -0.33 2.15
N PHE A 372 2.22 -0.67 2.27
CA PHE A 372 2.78 -1.89 1.70
C PHE A 372 2.17 -3.14 2.31
N TYR A 373 2.09 -3.22 3.64
CA TYR A 373 1.48 -4.36 4.31
C TYR A 373 -0.02 -4.47 4.01
N TYR A 374 -0.74 -3.34 3.94
CA TYR A 374 -2.15 -3.32 3.56
C TYR A 374 -2.39 -3.93 2.18
N VAL A 375 -1.69 -3.47 1.14
CA VAL A 375 -1.88 -4.00 -0.22
C VAL A 375 -1.38 -5.45 -0.31
N LEU A 376 -0.25 -5.75 0.33
CA LEU A 376 0.32 -7.10 0.37
C LEU A 376 -0.63 -8.10 1.04
N TYR A 377 -1.41 -7.68 2.03
CA TYR A 377 -2.40 -8.52 2.70
C TYR A 377 -3.35 -9.17 1.70
N PHE A 378 -3.91 -8.39 0.78
CA PHE A 378 -4.79 -8.93 -0.26
C PHE A 378 -4.06 -9.89 -1.20
N ALA A 379 -2.80 -9.63 -1.54
CA ALA A 379 -2.03 -10.56 -2.37
C ALA A 379 -1.73 -11.88 -1.66
N ILE A 380 -1.56 -11.90 -0.33
CA ILE A 380 -1.24 -13.12 0.43
C ILE A 380 -2.50 -13.90 0.83
N VAL A 381 -3.57 -13.26 1.31
CA VAL A 381 -4.77 -13.99 1.76
C VAL A 381 -5.52 -14.70 0.62
N PHE A 382 -5.23 -14.33 -0.62
CA PHE A 382 -5.72 -15.00 -1.83
C PHE A 382 -4.67 -15.97 -2.45
N SER A 383 -3.55 -16.21 -1.76
CA SER A 383 -2.52 -17.19 -2.13
C SER A 383 -2.75 -18.57 -1.50
N ASP A 384 -2.13 -19.60 -2.07
CA ASP A 384 -2.15 -20.95 -1.52
C ASP A 384 -1.50 -21.02 -0.13
N SER A 385 -2.17 -21.73 0.80
CA SER A 385 -1.80 -21.83 2.22
C SER A 385 -0.42 -22.45 2.49
N LYS A 386 0.19 -23.12 1.51
CA LYS A 386 1.50 -23.79 1.62
C LYS A 386 2.67 -22.83 1.91
N SER A 387 2.50 -21.52 1.70
CA SER A 387 3.53 -20.50 2.02
C SER A 387 3.63 -20.16 3.51
N MET A 388 2.64 -20.57 4.30
CA MET A 388 2.51 -20.24 5.71
C MET A 388 3.02 -21.40 6.57
N LYS A 389 4.02 -21.14 7.42
CA LYS A 389 4.45 -22.07 8.47
C LYS A 389 3.89 -21.63 9.81
N GLN A 390 3.44 -22.59 10.62
CA GLN A 390 2.98 -22.34 11.99
C GLN A 390 3.94 -23.03 12.97
N ILE A 391 4.44 -22.28 13.95
CA ILE A 391 5.32 -22.77 15.01
C ILE A 391 4.52 -22.70 16.31
N ARG A 392 4.36 -23.82 17.02
CA ARG A 392 3.70 -23.85 18.33
C ARG A 392 4.67 -23.31 19.39
N ILE A 393 4.15 -22.45 20.27
CA ILE A 393 4.84 -22.03 21.49
C ILE A 393 4.43 -23.03 22.58
N ILE A 394 5.41 -23.67 23.20
CA ILE A 394 5.21 -24.62 24.31
C ILE A 394 4.84 -23.83 25.57
#